data_AF-A0A2P8AEX7-F1
#
_entry.id   AF-A0A2P8AEX7-F1
#
_cell.length_a   1.000
_cell.length_b   1.000
_cell.length_c   1.000
_cell.angle_alpha   90.00
_cell.angle_beta   90.00
_cell.angle_gamma   90.00
#
_symmetry.space_group_name_H-M   'P 1'
#
loop_
_entity.id
_entity.type
_entity.pdbx_description
1 polymer ?
#
loop_
_entity_poly.entity_id
_entity_poly.type
_entity_poly.pdbx_seq_one_letter_code
_entity_poly.pdbx_strand_id
1 'polypeptide(L)' 'MPTLAHGRLPRDPEALRVPARLNRVVPLDGLAPRPCVGAYAQVVRAGRVRAGDPVRLV' A
#
# COMPACT_ATOMS: atom_id res chain seq x y z
N MET A 1 4.01 11.21 -0.33
CA MET A 1 4.95 10.61 -1.31
C MET A 1 5.86 9.63 -0.57
N PRO A 2 5.97 8.37 -1.01
CA PRO A 2 6.66 7.30 -0.25
C PRO A 2 8.15 7.56 0.01
N THR A 3 8.81 8.35 -0.85
CA THR A 3 10.25 8.63 -0.76
C THR A 3 10.63 9.77 0.18
N LEU A 4 9.65 10.48 0.75
CA LEU A 4 9.89 11.57 1.71
C LEU A 4 10.06 11.04 3.13
N ALA A 5 10.51 11.90 4.07
CA ALA A 5 10.59 11.55 5.48
C ALA A 5 9.18 11.39 6.09
N HIS A 6 9.02 10.41 6.98
CA HIS A 6 7.76 10.10 7.67
C HIS A 6 8.03 9.89 9.17
N GLY A 7 7.85 10.94 9.97
CA GLY A 7 8.12 10.90 11.41
C GLY A 7 9.57 10.51 11.70
N ARG A 8 9.78 9.30 12.23
CA ARG A 8 11.13 8.76 12.53
C ARG A 8 11.82 8.12 11.33
N LEU A 9 11.11 7.88 10.23
CA LEU A 9 11.69 7.31 9.02
C LEU A 9 12.31 8.45 8.18
N PRO A 10 13.62 8.42 7.89
CA PRO A 10 14.26 9.43 7.06
C PRO A 10 13.76 9.32 5.61
N ARG A 11 14.07 10.36 4.82
CA ARG A 11 13.87 10.35 3.37
C ARG A 11 14.64 9.19 2.75
N ASP A 12 14.00 8.43 1.87
CA ASP A 12 14.61 7.35 1.10
C ASP A 12 14.16 7.42 -0.38
N PRO A 13 15.02 7.92 -1.30
CA PRO A 13 14.72 7.95 -2.73
C PRO A 13 14.44 6.56 -3.34
N GLU A 14 14.92 5.49 -2.71
CA GLU A 14 14.90 4.13 -3.24
C GLU A 14 13.79 3.25 -2.65
N ALA A 15 12.94 3.83 -1.79
CA ALA A 15 11.85 3.13 -1.12
C ALA A 15 10.91 2.36 -2.07
N LEU A 16 10.82 2.78 -3.34
CA LEU A 16 9.96 2.15 -4.35
C LEU A 16 10.68 1.14 -5.26
N ARG A 17 12.01 0.97 -5.17
CA ARG A 17 12.74 0.01 -6.03
C ARG A 17 12.34 -1.44 -5.78
N VAL A 18 12.09 -1.80 -4.52
CA VAL A 18 11.68 -3.15 -4.15
C VAL A 18 10.31 -3.52 -4.73
N PRO A 19 9.21 -2.77 -4.50
CA PRO A 19 7.93 -3.10 -5.11
C PRO A 19 7.98 -2.99 -6.64
N ALA A 20 8.81 -2.10 -7.21
CA ALA A 20 9.00 -2.04 -8.66
C ALA A 20 9.59 -3.31 -9.27
N ARG A 21 10.37 -4.07 -8.50
CA ARG A 21 10.94 -5.35 -8.94
C ARG A 21 10.06 -6.55 -8.58
N LEU A 22 9.47 -6.54 -7.39
CA LEU A 22 8.88 -7.74 -6.79
C LEU A 22 7.35 -7.74 -6.73
N ASN A 23 6.69 -6.58 -6.80
CA ASN A 23 5.25 -6.49 -6.63
C ASN A 23 4.62 -5.54 -7.65
N ARG A 24 4.45 -6.05 -8.87
CA ARG A 24 3.84 -5.31 -9.98
C ARG A 24 2.46 -5.86 -10.28
N VAL A 25 1.48 -4.98 -10.35
CA VAL A 25 0.07 -5.31 -10.61
C VAL A 25 -0.41 -4.53 -11.83
N VAL A 26 -1.25 -5.15 -12.66
CA VAL A 26 -1.96 -4.45 -13.74
C VAL A 26 -3.09 -3.64 -13.12
N PRO A 27 -3.03 -2.29 -13.14
CA PRO A 27 -4.00 -1.49 -12.40
C PRO A 27 -5.36 -1.42 -13.08
N LEU A 28 -5.39 -1.49 -14.41
CA LEU A 28 -6.57 -1.54 -15.27
C LEU A 28 -6.22 -2.33 -16.53
N ASP A 29 -7.23 -2.96 -17.14
CA ASP A 29 -7.06 -3.68 -18.40
C ASP A 29 -6.47 -2.76 -19.49
N GLY A 30 -5.50 -3.29 -20.23
CA GLY A 30 -4.76 -2.55 -21.25
C GLY A 30 -3.61 -1.68 -20.74
N LEU A 31 -3.39 -1.59 -19.42
CA LEU A 31 -2.23 -0.90 -18.85
C LEU A 31 -1.07 -1.85 -18.54
N ALA A 32 0.16 -1.32 -18.59
CA ALA A 32 1.35 -2.06 -18.16
C ALA A 32 1.38 -2.26 -16.62
N PRO A 33 1.95 -3.37 -16.11
CA PRO A 33 2.09 -3.60 -14.67
C PRO A 33 2.90 -2.51 -13.96
N ARG A 34 2.39 -2.00 -12.84
CA ARG A 34 3.00 -0.92 -12.03
C ARG A 34 3.33 -1.41 -10.61
N PRO A 35 4.34 -0.83 -9.94
CA PRO A 35 4.62 -1.12 -8.54
C PRO A 35 3.36 -0.88 -7.68
N CYS A 36 3.00 -1.84 -6.84
CA CYS A 36 1.83 -1.74 -5.98
C CYS A 36 2.24 -1.85 -4.51
N VAL A 37 1.81 -0.89 -3.69
CA VAL A 37 1.96 -0.93 -2.23
C VAL A 37 0.69 -0.36 -1.62
N GLY A 38 -0.11 -1.24 -1.02
CA GLY A 38 -1.41 -0.91 -0.44
C GLY A 38 -2.59 -1.39 -1.30
N ALA A 39 -3.78 -1.16 -0.80
CA ALA A 39 -5.03 -1.48 -1.48
C ALA A 39 -6.10 -0.46 -1.06
N TYR A 40 -7.07 -0.27 -1.93
CA TYR A 40 -8.30 0.44 -1.58
C TYR A 40 -9.36 -0.57 -1.14
N ALA A 41 -10.13 -0.20 -0.13
CA ALA A 41 -11.24 -1.01 0.37
C ALA A 41 -12.48 -0.14 0.54
N GLN A 42 -13.64 -0.75 0.31
CA GLN A 42 -14.92 -0.10 0.57
C GLN A 42 -15.37 -0.39 2.00
N VAL A 43 -15.87 0.64 2.69
CA VAL A 43 -16.52 0.46 3.99
C VAL A 43 -17.89 -0.18 3.77
N VAL A 44 -18.01 -1.47 4.10
CA VAL A 44 -19.29 -2.21 4.00
C VAL A 44 -20.14 -2.12 5.27
N ARG A 45 -19.50 -1.84 6.42
CA ARG A 45 -20.15 -1.63 7.71
C ARG A 45 -19.37 -0.61 8.53
N ALA A 46 -20.07 0.41 9.05
CA ALA A 46 -19.46 1.42 9.91
C ALA A 46 -19.13 0.85 11.31
N GLY A 47 -18.09 1.40 11.92
CA GLY A 47 -17.63 1.00 13.25
C GLY A 47 -16.35 1.72 13.67
N ARG A 48 -15.87 1.43 14.88
CA ARG A 48 -14.56 1.90 15.38
C ARG A 48 -13.54 0.79 15.24
N VAL A 49 -12.34 1.16 14.81
CA VAL A 49 -11.16 0.29 14.73
C VAL A 49 -10.06 0.91 15.59
N ARG A 50 -9.29 0.07 16.29
CA ARG A 50 -8.16 0.46 17.13
C ARG A 50 -6.91 -0.33 16.72
N ALA A 51 -5.74 0.23 17.02
CA ALA A 51 -4.49 -0.48 16.87
C ALA A 51 -4.50 -1.74 17.77
N GLY A 52 -4.19 -2.90 17.19
CA GLY A 52 -4.24 -4.19 17.88
C GLY A 52 -5.52 -4.99 17.69
N ASP A 53 -6.55 -4.43 17.03
CA ASP A 53 -7.76 -5.20 16.70
C ASP A 53 -7.43 -6.37 15.76
N PRO A 54 -8.03 -7.57 15.97
CA PRO A 54 -7.78 -8.72 15.12
C PRO A 54 -8.38 -8.53 13.72
N VAL A 55 -7.61 -8.88 12.70
CA VAL A 55 -8.06 -8.88 11.29
C VAL A 55 -8.22 -10.34 10.83
N ARG A 56 -9.35 -10.64 10.19
CA ARG A 56 -9.66 -11.97 9.66
C ARG A 56 -10.05 -11.84 8.19
N LEU A 57 -9.57 -12.79 7.39
CA LEU A 57 -10.14 -13.03 6.07
C LEU A 57 -11.43 -13.82 6.28
N VAL A 58 -12.51 -13.33 5.66
CA VAL A 58 -13.84 -13.93 5.70
C VAL A 58 -14.22 -14.43 4.32
#